data_AF-A0A2V5UZC1-F1
#
_entry.id   AF-A0A2V5UZC1-F1
#
_cell.length_a   1.000
_cell.length_b   1.000
_cell.length_c   1.000
_cell.angle_alpha   90.00
_cell.angle_beta   90.00
_cell.angle_gamma   90.00
#
_symmetry.space_group_name_H-M   'P 1'
#
loop_
_entity.id
_entity.type
_entity.pdbx_description
1 polymer ?
#
loop_
_entity_poly.entity_id
_entity_poly.type
_entity_poly.pdbx_seq_one_letter_code
_entity_poly.pdbx_strand_id
1 'polypeptide(L)'
;MIKVMSVLSIAAMAAITASCVNSQLGGSTTQAAAERDYERLTGTWQLTRAVVNGRPVPASVLRRTILITDHNTFRFPKASGVGTHPAGTFTVNPNTRPKQVDSIAEGGPNAGQLTPDRVRVSSG
;
A
#
# COMPACT_ATOMS: atom_id res chain seq x y z
N MET A 1 -22.99 -4.10 -60.98
CA MET A 1 -22.35 -5.05 -61.91
C MET A 1 -21.04 -5.50 -61.27
N ILE A 2 -20.97 -6.76 -60.86
CA ILE A 2 -19.82 -7.37 -60.18
C ILE A 2 -18.88 -7.94 -61.24
N LYS A 3 -17.58 -7.66 -61.15
CA LYS A 3 -16.56 -8.36 -61.95
C LYS A 3 -15.51 -8.92 -60.99
N VAL A 4 -15.55 -10.24 -60.83
CA VAL A 4 -14.52 -11.04 -60.18
C VAL A 4 -13.43 -11.33 -61.23
N MET A 5 -12.15 -11.31 -60.85
CA MET A 5 -11.21 -12.43 -61.00
C MET A 5 -9.74 -12.02 -60.83
N SER A 6 -9.06 -12.84 -60.02
CA SER A 6 -7.65 -13.28 -60.07
C SER A 6 -6.51 -12.26 -60.00
N VAL A 7 -5.61 -12.42 -59.02
CA VAL A 7 -4.25 -12.96 -59.23
C VAL A 7 -3.73 -13.54 -57.90
N LEU A 8 -3.24 -14.77 -57.98
CA LEU A 8 -2.48 -15.53 -56.98
C LEU A 8 -0.99 -15.09 -57.08
N SER A 9 -0.24 -14.90 -55.98
CA SER A 9 1.17 -15.34 -55.80
C SER A 9 1.86 -14.75 -54.54
N ILE A 10 2.16 -15.63 -53.59
CA ILE A 10 3.48 -15.96 -52.99
C ILE A 10 4.38 -14.80 -52.49
N ALA A 11 4.63 -14.75 -51.18
CA ALA A 11 5.95 -15.01 -50.55
C ALA A 11 6.08 -14.32 -49.19
N ALA A 12 6.60 -15.07 -48.22
CA ALA A 12 6.99 -14.64 -46.89
C ALA A 12 8.06 -13.53 -46.92
N MET A 13 8.07 -12.66 -45.90
CA MET A 13 9.27 -12.34 -45.12
C MET A 13 8.90 -11.61 -43.82
N ALA A 14 9.53 -12.07 -42.74
CA ALA A 14 9.35 -11.63 -41.37
C ALA A 14 9.86 -10.20 -41.13
N ALA A 15 9.14 -9.44 -40.31
CA ALA A 15 9.72 -8.37 -39.52
C ALA A 15 9.39 -8.67 -38.05
N ILE A 16 10.36 -9.26 -37.37
CA ILE A 16 10.38 -9.38 -35.91
C ILE A 16 10.54 -7.96 -35.38
N THR A 17 9.44 -7.27 -35.08
CA THR A 17 9.52 -6.23 -34.07
C THR A 17 9.51 -6.95 -32.74
N ALA A 18 10.71 -7.27 -32.26
CA ALA A 18 10.93 -7.65 -30.88
C ALA A 18 10.38 -6.50 -30.03
N SER A 19 9.17 -6.70 -29.54
CA SER A 19 8.50 -5.79 -28.63
C SER A 19 9.38 -5.68 -27.39
N CYS A 20 10.10 -4.57 -27.24
CA CYS A 20 10.72 -4.21 -25.98
C CYS A 20 9.64 -3.77 -24.99
N VAL A 21 8.73 -4.69 -24.61
CA VAL A 21 7.83 -4.51 -23.47
C VAL A 21 8.53 -5.07 -22.24
N ASN A 22 9.69 -4.52 -21.88
CA ASN A 22 10.43 -4.95 -20.69
C ASN A 22 10.20 -4.05 -19.46
N SER A 23 9.16 -3.22 -19.48
CA SER A 23 8.87 -2.28 -18.37
C SER A 23 7.85 -2.80 -17.34
N GLN A 24 7.24 -3.97 -17.54
CA GLN A 24 6.14 -4.44 -16.68
C GLN A 24 6.56 -5.37 -15.54
N LEU A 25 7.75 -5.96 -15.57
CA LEU A 25 8.20 -6.92 -14.55
C LEU A 25 8.53 -6.25 -13.20
N GLY A 26 9.02 -5.02 -13.21
CA GLY A 26 9.36 -4.27 -11.98
C GLY A 26 8.12 -3.75 -11.23
N GLY A 27 7.09 -3.30 -11.97
CA GLY A 27 5.85 -2.79 -11.40
C GLY A 27 5.01 -3.89 -10.76
N SER A 28 4.84 -5.03 -11.46
CA SER A 28 4.05 -6.16 -10.96
C SER A 28 4.65 -6.79 -9.70
N THR A 29 5.98 -6.92 -9.65
CA THR A 29 6.69 -7.47 -8.48
C THR A 29 6.61 -6.56 -7.26
N THR A 30 6.74 -5.24 -7.47
CA THR A 30 6.59 -4.24 -6.40
C THR A 30 5.16 -4.22 -5.87
N GLN A 31 4.17 -4.25 -6.76
CA GLN A 31 2.76 -4.31 -6.39
C GLN A 31 2.42 -5.58 -5.60
N ALA A 32 2.88 -6.76 -6.05
CA ALA A 32 2.70 -8.01 -5.33
C ALA A 32 3.45 -8.06 -3.98
N ALA A 33 4.53 -7.30 -3.81
CA ALA A 33 5.21 -7.16 -2.54
C ALA A 33 4.41 -6.28 -1.56
N ALA A 34 3.86 -5.16 -2.05
CA ALA A 34 2.97 -4.31 -1.24
C ALA A 34 1.68 -5.05 -0.86
N GLU A 35 1.12 -5.85 -1.76
CA GLU A 35 -0.07 -6.66 -1.49
C GLU A 35 0.15 -7.62 -0.31
N ARG A 36 1.25 -8.37 -0.34
CA ARG A 36 1.62 -9.26 0.77
C ARG A 36 1.86 -8.52 2.08
N ASP A 37 2.29 -7.26 2.02
CA ASP A 37 2.40 -6.43 3.22
C ASP A 37 1.01 -6.04 3.75
N TYR A 38 0.06 -5.67 2.89
CA TYR A 38 -1.33 -5.39 3.31
C TYR A 38 -1.99 -6.62 3.94
N GLU A 39 -1.81 -7.81 3.35
CA GLU A 39 -2.30 -9.06 3.92
C GLU A 39 -1.73 -9.31 5.33
N ARG A 40 -0.43 -9.10 5.51
CA ARG A 40 0.25 -9.28 6.80
C ARG A 40 -0.14 -8.24 7.83
N LEU A 41 -0.43 -7.02 7.39
CA LEU A 41 -0.82 -5.91 8.24
C LEU A 41 -2.31 -5.94 8.56
N THR A 42 -3.13 -6.66 7.81
CA THR A 42 -4.57 -6.80 8.07
C THR A 42 -4.81 -7.53 9.39
N GLY A 43 -5.60 -6.93 10.28
CA GLY A 43 -5.91 -7.54 11.56
C GLY A 43 -6.32 -6.54 12.64
N THR A 44 -6.38 -7.04 13.87
CA THR A 44 -6.65 -6.24 15.07
C THR A 44 -5.40 -6.20 15.94
N TRP A 45 -4.89 -4.99 16.17
CA TRP A 45 -3.61 -4.75 16.82
C TRP A 45 -3.80 -3.98 18.13
N GLN A 46 -3.23 -4.51 19.21
CA GLN A 46 -3.15 -3.85 20.50
C GLN A 46 -1.88 -3.01 20.58
N LEU A 47 -2.00 -1.73 20.93
CA LEU A 47 -0.83 -0.90 21.16
C LEU A 47 -0.08 -1.36 22.41
N THR A 48 1.18 -1.80 22.25
CA THR A 48 2.01 -2.31 23.35
C THR A 48 2.95 -1.25 23.93
N ARG A 49 3.38 -0.29 23.11
CA ARG A 49 4.27 0.80 23.50
C ARG A 49 4.08 2.00 22.57
N ALA A 50 4.11 3.21 23.14
CA ALA A 50 4.18 4.46 22.39
C ALA A 50 4.93 5.51 23.20
N VAL A 51 5.62 6.42 22.49
CA VAL A 51 6.29 7.58 23.06
C VAL A 51 5.82 8.79 22.27
N VAL A 52 5.26 9.78 22.96
CA VAL A 52 4.76 11.03 22.36
C VAL A 52 5.52 12.18 23.02
N ASN A 53 6.18 13.03 22.21
CA ASN A 53 7.01 14.13 22.69
C ASN A 53 8.05 13.70 23.74
N GLY A 54 8.70 12.55 23.49
CA GLY A 54 9.71 11.98 24.39
C GLY A 54 9.18 11.34 25.66
N ARG A 55 7.85 11.33 25.89
CA ARG A 55 7.23 10.75 27.09
C ARG A 55 6.49 9.46 26.76
N PRO A 56 6.66 8.38 27.56
CA PRO A 56 5.91 7.15 27.37
C PRO A 56 4.41 7.41 27.57
N VAL A 57 3.60 6.84 26.69
CA VAL A 57 2.15 6.88 26.82
C VAL A 57 1.72 6.02 28.02
N PRO A 58 0.79 6.48 28.88
CA PRO A 58 0.31 5.70 30.02
C PRO A 58 -0.29 4.34 29.63
N ALA A 59 -0.03 3.31 30.43
CA ALA A 59 -0.52 1.95 30.16
C ALA A 59 -2.05 1.87 30.03
N SER A 60 -2.80 2.72 30.75
CA SER A 60 -4.27 2.82 30.64
C SER A 60 -4.73 3.32 29.27
N VAL A 61 -3.92 4.14 28.59
CA VAL A 61 -4.17 4.61 27.23
C VAL A 61 -3.75 3.53 26.24
N LEU A 62 -2.56 2.95 26.40
CA LEU A 62 -2.07 1.84 25.56
C LEU A 62 -3.10 0.72 25.45
N ARG A 63 -3.63 0.22 26.59
CA ARG A 63 -4.64 -0.86 26.65
C ARG A 63 -5.98 -0.50 25.99
N ARG A 64 -6.31 0.79 25.85
CA ARG A 64 -7.56 1.24 25.22
C ARG A 64 -7.40 1.50 23.73
N THR A 65 -6.17 1.65 23.24
CA THR A 65 -5.88 1.89 21.83
C THR A 65 -5.78 0.57 21.08
N ILE A 66 -6.82 0.32 20.27
CA ILE A 66 -6.88 -0.78 19.31
C ILE A 66 -6.80 -0.16 17.92
N LEU A 67 -5.90 -0.68 17.09
CA LEU A 67 -5.83 -0.38 15.67
C LEU A 67 -6.45 -1.55 14.91
N ILE A 68 -7.43 -1.29 14.05
CA ILE A 68 -7.92 -2.29 13.12
C ILE A 68 -7.54 -1.85 11.72
N THR A 69 -6.92 -2.77 10.99
CA THR A 69 -6.50 -2.59 9.60
C THR A 69 -7.22 -3.62 8.74
N ASP A 70 -7.70 -3.16 7.60
CA ASP A 70 -8.31 -3.98 6.58
C ASP A 70 -7.72 -3.57 5.24
N HIS A 71 -6.84 -4.42 4.71
CA HIS A 71 -6.04 -4.13 3.54
C HIS A 71 -5.24 -2.81 3.69
N ASN A 72 -5.61 -1.75 2.98
CA ASN A 72 -4.95 -0.44 3.00
C ASN A 72 -5.70 0.61 3.86
N THR A 73 -6.69 0.19 4.63
CA THR A 73 -7.47 1.06 5.51
C THR A 73 -7.07 0.86 6.96
N PHE A 74 -7.20 1.91 7.77
CA PHE A 74 -7.03 1.83 9.22
C PHE A 74 -8.18 2.51 9.94
N ARG A 75 -8.50 2.00 11.14
CA ARG A 75 -9.46 2.61 12.05
C ARG A 75 -9.12 2.39 13.52
N PHE A 76 -9.48 3.34 14.34
CA PHE A 76 -9.46 3.27 15.80
C PHE A 76 -10.91 3.25 16.30
N PRO A 77 -11.48 2.07 16.63
CA PRO A 77 -12.91 1.90 16.94
C PRO A 77 -13.35 2.58 18.25
N LYS A 78 -12.40 2.94 19.11
CA LYS A 78 -12.62 3.78 20.29
C LYS A 78 -11.81 5.04 20.07
N ALA A 79 -12.31 6.20 20.52
CA ALA A 79 -11.57 7.46 20.47
C ALA A 79 -10.15 7.22 21.02
N SER A 80 -9.19 7.10 20.12
CA SER A 80 -7.81 6.82 20.51
C SER A 80 -7.24 8.12 21.02
N GLY A 81 -6.89 8.17 22.31
CA GLY A 81 -6.12 9.31 22.84
C GLY A 81 -4.72 9.46 22.24
N VAL A 82 -4.36 8.57 21.29
CA VAL A 82 -3.10 8.49 20.57
C VAL A 82 -3.42 8.07 19.12
N GLY A 83 -3.11 8.94 18.15
CA GLY A 83 -3.44 8.77 16.73
C GLY A 83 -3.80 10.12 16.10
N THR A 84 -3.49 10.31 14.81
CA THR A 84 -3.78 11.57 14.10
C THR A 84 -5.26 11.72 13.72
N HIS A 85 -5.97 10.60 13.52
CA HIS A 85 -7.42 10.56 13.27
C HIS A 85 -8.03 9.16 13.51
N PRO A 86 -9.34 9.02 13.83
CA PRO A 86 -10.02 7.73 14.00
C PRO A 86 -10.03 6.81 12.78
N ALA A 87 -9.84 7.32 11.57
CA ALA A 87 -9.84 6.50 10.35
C ALA A 87 -9.02 7.13 9.22
N GLY A 88 -8.61 6.29 8.26
CA GLY A 88 -7.85 6.71 7.10
C GLY A 88 -7.37 5.56 6.24
N THR A 89 -6.52 5.90 5.28
CA THR A 89 -5.84 4.94 4.39
C THR A 89 -4.33 5.03 4.55
N PHE A 90 -3.62 3.98 4.18
CA PHE A 90 -2.16 3.97 4.15
C PHE A 90 -1.62 3.24 2.93
N THR A 91 -0.39 3.57 2.53
CA THR A 91 0.33 2.91 1.46
C THR A 91 1.66 2.37 1.98
N VAL A 92 2.13 1.24 1.45
CA VAL A 92 3.43 0.66 1.80
C VAL A 92 4.37 0.78 0.60
N ASN A 93 5.57 1.33 0.82
CA ASN A 93 6.63 1.31 -0.18
C ASN A 93 7.60 0.14 0.09
N PRO A 94 7.48 -0.99 -0.63
CA PRO A 94 8.26 -2.19 -0.38
C PRO A 94 9.72 -2.07 -0.88
N ASN A 95 10.09 -0.97 -1.55
CA ASN A 95 11.44 -0.74 -2.09
C ASN A 95 12.37 -0.03 -1.11
N THR A 96 11.86 0.39 0.05
CA THR A 96 12.65 1.09 1.08
C THR A 96 13.06 0.15 2.22
N ARG A 97 14.19 0.45 2.87
CA ARG A 97 14.72 -0.32 4.03
C ARG A 97 15.15 0.64 5.14
N PRO A 98 14.48 0.66 6.31
CA PRO A 98 13.21 -0.01 6.61
C PRO A 98 12.08 0.46 5.68
N LYS A 99 10.99 -0.33 5.59
CA LYS A 99 9.85 0.01 4.74
C LYS A 99 9.20 1.32 5.21
N GLN A 100 8.84 2.17 4.27
CA GLN A 100 8.08 3.39 4.48
C GLN A 100 6.59 3.09 4.34
N VAL A 101 5.80 3.70 5.22
CA VAL A 101 4.35 3.68 5.20
C VAL A 101 3.85 5.11 5.21
N ASP A 102 3.08 5.51 4.21
CA ASP A 102 2.50 6.84 4.18
C ASP A 102 1.00 6.72 4.46
N SER A 103 0.46 7.57 5.35
CA SER A 103 -0.94 7.53 5.76
C SER A 103 -1.67 8.83 5.44
N ILE A 104 -2.97 8.71 5.16
CA ILE A 104 -3.89 9.83 4.92
C ILE A 104 -5.07 9.67 5.86
N ALA A 105 -5.29 10.66 6.72
CA ALA A 105 -6.46 10.72 7.59
C ALA A 105 -7.72 11.09 6.80
N GLU A 106 -8.84 10.42 7.09
CA GLU A 106 -10.14 10.73 6.48
C GLU A 106 -10.77 12.03 7.01
N GLY A 107 -10.27 12.58 8.12
CA GLY A 107 -10.83 13.76 8.75
C GLY A 107 -9.88 14.46 9.72
N GLY A 108 -10.42 15.44 10.44
CA GLY A 108 -9.66 16.25 11.39
C GLY A 108 -8.78 17.31 10.71
N PRO A 109 -7.94 18.03 11.48
CA PRO A 109 -7.14 19.14 10.96
C PRO A 109 -6.17 18.75 9.82
N ASN A 110 -5.80 17.46 9.76
CA ASN A 110 -4.88 16.90 8.78
C ASN A 110 -5.59 16.03 7.74
N ALA A 111 -6.91 16.16 7.58
CA ALA A 111 -7.68 15.42 6.59
C ALA A 111 -7.07 15.59 5.19
N GLY A 112 -6.90 14.49 4.46
CA GLY A 112 -6.34 14.51 3.10
C GLY A 112 -4.85 14.84 3.01
N GLN A 113 -4.15 15.07 4.14
CA GLN A 113 -2.71 15.31 4.15
C GLN A 113 -1.94 14.00 4.32
N LEU A 114 -0.86 13.87 3.54
CA LEU A 114 0.10 12.78 3.65
C LEU A 114 0.92 12.91 4.93
N THR A 115 0.89 11.89 5.77
CA THR A 115 1.75 11.74 6.94
C THR A 115 2.73 10.59 6.69
N PRO A 116 4.02 10.87 6.41
CA PRO A 116 5.01 9.83 6.19
C PRO A 116 5.42 9.18 7.51
N ASP A 117 5.41 7.85 7.55
CA ASP A 117 5.78 7.03 8.70
C ASP A 117 6.79 5.95 8.29
N ARG A 118 7.58 5.48 9.25
CA ARG A 118 8.63 4.47 9.04
C ARG A 118 8.35 3.27 9.93
N VAL A 119 7.97 2.16 9.32
CA VAL A 119 7.64 0.95 10.07
C VAL A 119 8.90 0.13 10.34
N ARG A 120 9.23 -0.05 11.62
CA ARG A 120 10.06 -1.18 12.07
C ARG A 120 9.14 -2.26 12.63
N VAL A 121 9.06 -3.39 11.93
CA VAL A 121 8.45 -4.60 12.49
C VAL A 121 9.47 -5.22 13.45
N SER A 122 9.22 -5.13 14.75
CA SER A 122 9.94 -5.93 15.75
C SER A 122 9.09 -7.15 16.08
N SER A 123 9.52 -8.33 15.62
CA SER A 123 9.03 -9.60 16.13
C SER A 123 9.42 -9.71 17.60
N GLY A 124 8.43 -9.73 18.48
CA GLY A 124 8.59 -10.12 19.89
C GLY A 124 8.53 -11.62 20.05
#